data_AF-A0A2T6ZZ47-F1
#
_entry.id   AF-A0A2T6ZZ47-F1
#
_cell.length_a   1.000
_cell.length_b   1.000
_cell.length_c   1.000
_cell.angle_alpha   90.00
_cell.angle_beta   90.00
_cell.angle_gamma   90.00
#
_symmetry.space_group_name_H-M   'P 1'
#
loop_
_entity.id
_entity.type
_entity.pdbx_description
1 polymer ?
#
loop_
_entity_poly.entity_id
_entity_poly.type
_entity_poly.pdbx_seq_one_letter_code
_entity_poly.pdbx_strand_id
1 'polypeptide(L)'
;MFFLSDTLFKNVVKNTPVISNIIDYANMKADKQLKQTDGSRLFRINNPKLIDANRAGTKDSQECVLILTEGDSARSLAIASISTIAGRDRFGVFPLRGKLLNVRDASHDQIMKNVEIQNVKKILGLQHKKVYESRKELKLPLGTTYPGWMEASPFRR
;
A
#
# COMPACT_ATOMS: atom_id res chain seq x y z
N MET A 1 -30.83 29.07 34.20
CA MET A 1 -30.29 27.92 33.45
C MET A 1 -30.96 27.94 32.08
N PHE A 2 -30.26 28.36 31.03
CA PHE A 2 -30.84 28.41 29.69
C PHE A 2 -30.78 27.01 29.06
N PHE A 3 -31.95 26.43 28.79
CA PHE A 3 -32.04 25.18 28.05
C PHE A 3 -32.13 25.50 26.55
N LEU A 4 -31.25 24.88 25.77
CA LEU A 4 -31.31 24.96 24.32
C LEU A 4 -32.61 24.26 23.86
N SER A 5 -33.48 24.93 23.11
CA SER A 5 -34.68 24.28 22.58
C SER A 5 -34.33 23.41 21.37
N ASP A 6 -34.96 22.24 21.27
CA ASP A 6 -34.81 21.34 20.11
C ASP A 6 -35.16 22.02 18.78
N THR A 7 -36.07 23.01 18.82
CA THR A 7 -36.48 23.80 17.65
C THR A 7 -35.35 24.71 17.17
N LEU A 8 -34.64 25.38 18.09
CA LEU A 8 -33.45 26.17 17.75
C LEU A 8 -32.34 25.28 17.21
N PHE A 9 -32.09 24.13 17.83
CA PHE A 9 -31.07 23.19 17.36
C PHE A 9 -31.34 22.70 15.94
N LYS A 10 -32.57 22.26 15.65
CA LYS A 10 -32.97 21.80 14.29
C LYS A 10 -32.86 22.91 13.25
N ASN A 11 -33.20 24.15 13.61
CA ASN A 11 -33.10 25.30 12.70
C ASN A 11 -31.64 25.65 12.38
N VAL A 12 -30.76 25.62 13.39
CA VAL A 12 -29.32 25.84 13.17
C VAL A 12 -28.76 24.73 12.27
N VAL A 13 -29.07 23.47 12.55
CA VAL A 13 -28.60 22.34 11.75
C VAL A 13 -29.05 22.41 10.29
N LYS A 14 -30.29 22.82 10.01
CA LYS A 14 -30.83 22.89 8.64
C LYS A 14 -30.38 24.13 7.88
N ASN A 15 -30.27 25.27 8.55
CA ASN A 15 -30.09 26.57 7.90
C ASN A 15 -28.63 27.04 7.89
N THR A 16 -27.71 26.28 8.49
CA THR A 16 -26.29 26.62 8.52
C THR A 16 -25.43 25.47 8.01
N PRO A 17 -24.28 25.76 7.37
CA PRO A 17 -23.34 24.74 6.92
C PRO A 17 -22.52 24.13 8.08
N VAL A 18 -22.99 24.24 9.33
CA VAL A 18 -22.24 23.78 10.51
C VAL A 18 -22.01 22.27 10.44
N ILE A 19 -23.01 21.48 10.04
CA ILE A 19 -22.85 20.02 9.91
C ILE A 19 -21.88 19.66 8.79
N SER A 20 -21.98 20.28 7.62
CA SER A 20 -21.04 20.01 6.52
C SER A 20 -19.61 20.36 6.93
N ASN A 21 -19.39 21.51 7.57
CA ASN A 21 -18.07 21.91 8.03
C ASN A 21 -17.48 20.95 9.08
N ILE A 22 -18.30 20.40 9.97
CA ILE A 22 -17.86 19.40 10.96
C ILE A 22 -17.47 18.09 10.26
N ILE A 23 -18.28 17.63 9.30
CA ILE A 23 -18.00 16.42 8.52
C ILE A 23 -16.72 16.61 7.69
N ASP A 24 -16.56 17.75 7.03
CA ASP A 24 -15.37 18.08 6.26
C ASP A 24 -14.12 18.14 7.14
N TYR A 25 -14.22 18.76 8.32
CA TYR A 25 -13.13 18.78 9.29
C TYR A 25 -12.76 17.36 9.78
N ALA A 26 -13.75 16.52 10.05
CA ALA A 26 -13.53 15.13 10.43
C ALA A 26 -12.82 14.34 9.32
N ASN A 27 -13.27 14.51 8.07
CA ASN A 27 -12.66 13.89 6.89
C ASN A 27 -11.21 14.38 6.68
N MET A 28 -10.97 15.69 6.78
CA MET A 28 -9.62 16.26 6.66
C MET A 28 -8.67 15.72 7.72
N LYS A 29 -9.15 15.55 8.97
CA LYS A 29 -8.34 14.99 10.05
C LYS A 29 -7.98 13.54 9.77
N ALA A 30 -8.95 12.73 9.33
CA ALA A 30 -8.71 11.36 8.91
C ALA A 30 -7.71 11.30 7.74
N ASP A 31 -7.91 12.08 6.69
CA ASP A 31 -6.99 12.13 5.55
C ASP A 31 -5.55 12.46 5.97
N LYS A 32 -5.39 13.41 6.89
CA LYS A 32 -4.07 13.80 7.42
C LYS A 32 -3.41 12.63 8.14
N GLN A 33 -4.16 11.83 8.89
CA GLN A 33 -3.64 10.63 9.56
C GLN A 33 -3.25 9.54 8.55
N LEU A 34 -4.05 9.31 7.51
CA LEU A 34 -3.68 8.34 6.45
C LEU A 34 -2.42 8.77 5.70
N LYS A 35 -2.26 10.07 5.42
CA LYS A 35 -1.04 10.60 4.79
C LYS A 35 0.22 10.35 5.61
N GLN A 36 0.14 10.29 6.94
CA GLN A 36 1.30 9.95 7.78
C GLN A 36 1.77 8.50 7.58
N THR A 37 0.85 7.61 7.18
CA THR A 37 1.17 6.21 6.87
C THR A 37 1.51 5.98 5.40
N ASP A 38 1.52 7.03 4.59
CA ASP A 38 1.87 6.90 3.18
C ASP A 38 3.33 6.48 3.02
N GLY A 39 3.56 5.61 2.04
CA GLY A 39 4.89 5.20 1.67
C GLY A 39 5.51 6.24 0.77
N SER A 40 6.64 6.83 1.18
CA SER A 40 7.66 7.24 0.22
C SER A 40 8.66 6.10 0.13
N ARG A 41 8.85 5.53 -1.07
CA ARG A 41 9.80 4.43 -1.21
C ARG A 41 11.21 4.98 -1.02
N LEU A 42 11.85 4.59 0.07
CA LEU A 42 13.27 4.81 0.30
C LEU A 42 14.09 3.84 -0.54
N PHE A 43 15.36 4.18 -0.81
CA PHE A 43 16.30 3.28 -1.50
C PHE A 43 16.42 1.92 -0.77
N ARG A 44 16.29 1.92 0.56
CA ARG A 44 16.28 0.70 1.37
C ARG A 44 15.17 0.76 2.41
N ILE A 45 14.40 -0.30 2.50
CA ILE A 45 13.30 -0.41 3.47
C ILE A 45 13.73 -1.36 4.57
N ASN A 46 13.69 -0.87 5.80
CA ASN A 46 13.97 -1.71 6.97
C ASN A 46 12.72 -2.51 7.35
N ASN A 47 12.59 -3.72 6.78
CA ASN A 47 11.58 -4.69 7.18
C ASN A 47 12.19 -6.11 7.15
N PRO A 48 12.23 -6.83 8.28
CA PRO A 48 12.91 -8.13 8.37
C PRO A 48 12.26 -9.24 7.52
N LYS A 49 10.98 -9.08 7.14
CA LYS A 49 10.28 -10.04 6.28
C LYS A 49 10.49 -9.74 4.80
N LEU A 50 10.87 -8.52 4.45
CA LEU A 50 11.09 -8.12 3.07
C LEU A 50 12.47 -8.59 2.62
N ILE A 51 12.50 -9.32 1.51
CA ILE A 51 13.70 -9.42 0.68
C ILE A 51 13.52 -8.42 -0.45
N ASP A 52 14.27 -7.33 -0.41
CA ASP A 52 14.15 -6.29 -1.44
C ASP A 52 15.02 -6.65 -2.65
N ALA A 53 14.59 -6.26 -3.85
CA ALA A 53 15.44 -6.40 -5.02
C ALA A 53 16.57 -5.37 -4.98
N ASN A 54 17.78 -5.71 -5.45
CA ASN A 54 18.92 -4.80 -5.35
C ASN A 54 18.69 -3.46 -6.08
N ARG A 55 17.92 -3.46 -7.17
CA ARG A 55 17.61 -2.25 -7.96
C ARG A 55 16.31 -1.58 -7.53
N ALA A 56 15.67 -2.05 -6.48
CA ALA A 56 14.43 -1.46 -6.04
C ALA A 56 14.67 -0.07 -5.41
N GLY A 57 13.86 0.93 -5.78
CA GLY A 57 14.09 2.32 -5.37
C GLY A 57 15.20 3.08 -6.13
N THR A 58 15.83 2.46 -7.13
CA THR A 58 16.79 3.13 -8.04
C THR A 58 16.08 3.65 -9.30
N LYS A 59 16.85 4.15 -10.28
CA LYS A 59 16.32 4.53 -11.60
C LYS A 59 15.71 3.34 -12.35
N ASP A 60 16.19 2.13 -12.07
CA ASP A 60 15.76 0.90 -12.73
C ASP A 60 14.62 0.19 -11.99
N SER A 61 14.04 0.83 -10.98
CA SER A 61 12.99 0.22 -10.15
C SER A 61 11.73 -0.18 -10.94
N GLN A 62 11.57 0.36 -12.14
CA GLN A 62 10.48 0.02 -13.07
C GLN A 62 10.61 -1.40 -13.64
N GLU A 63 11.82 -1.95 -13.68
CA GLU A 63 12.06 -3.33 -14.10
C GLU A 63 11.94 -4.32 -12.94
N CYS A 64 11.86 -3.82 -11.72
CA CYS A 64 11.78 -4.65 -10.54
C CYS A 64 10.35 -5.12 -10.28
N VAL A 65 10.19 -6.32 -9.73
CA VAL A 65 8.91 -6.92 -9.40
C VAL A 65 8.90 -7.30 -7.94
N LEU A 66 7.84 -6.90 -7.23
CA LEU A 66 7.55 -7.40 -5.89
C LEU A 66 6.65 -8.63 -5.98
N ILE A 67 7.09 -9.74 -5.41
CA ILE A 67 6.32 -10.96 -5.23
C ILE A 67 5.70 -10.94 -3.84
N LEU A 68 4.38 -11.00 -3.77
CA LEU A 68 3.64 -11.18 -2.51
C LEU A 68 3.33 -12.66 -2.34
N THR A 69 3.72 -13.24 -1.20
CA THR A 69 3.48 -14.66 -0.91
C THR A 69 2.51 -14.83 0.24
N GLU A 70 1.70 -15.90 0.22
CA GLU A 70 0.88 -16.26 1.37
C GLU A 70 1.72 -17.10 2.35
N GLY A 71 2.18 -16.47 3.44
CA GLY A 71 2.99 -17.11 4.48
C GLY A 71 4.49 -17.25 4.18
N ASP A 72 5.23 -17.68 5.21
CA ASP A 72 6.69 -17.81 5.18
C ASP A 72 7.18 -19.04 4.41
N SER A 73 6.35 -20.09 4.27
CA SER A 73 6.67 -21.26 3.46
C SER A 73 6.79 -20.91 1.97
N ALA A 74 5.80 -20.18 1.43
CA ALA A 74 5.81 -19.72 0.05
C ALA A 74 6.91 -18.68 -0.20
N ARG A 75 7.25 -17.86 0.81
CA ARG A 75 8.39 -16.93 0.74
C ARG A 75 9.70 -17.66 0.49
N SER A 76 9.99 -18.71 1.27
CA SER A 76 11.23 -19.48 1.13
C SER A 76 11.34 -20.11 -0.26
N LEU A 77 10.23 -20.63 -0.78
CA LEU A 77 10.17 -21.16 -2.14
C LEU A 77 10.46 -20.08 -3.19
N ALA A 78 9.82 -18.91 -3.09
CA ALA A 78 10.06 -17.81 -4.02
C ALA A 78 11.52 -17.32 -4.00
N ILE A 79 12.14 -17.26 -2.80
CA ILE A 79 13.56 -16.90 -2.65
C ILE A 79 14.46 -17.92 -3.35
N ALA A 80 14.17 -19.22 -3.20
CA ALA A 80 14.91 -20.28 -3.87
C ALA A 80 14.81 -20.13 -5.39
N SER A 81 13.60 -19.96 -5.93
CA SER A 81 13.36 -19.77 -7.36
C SER A 81 14.11 -18.56 -7.92
N ILE A 82 14.06 -17.41 -7.25
CA ILE A 82 14.76 -16.18 -7.66
C ILE A 82 16.28 -16.40 -7.67
N SER A 83 16.80 -17.14 -6.69
CA SER A 83 18.24 -17.40 -6.57
C SER A 83 18.74 -18.27 -7.72
N THR A 84 17.95 -19.26 -8.16
CA THR A 84 18.29 -20.15 -9.28
C THR A 84 18.41 -19.42 -10.62
N ILE A 85 17.61 -18.37 -10.83
CA ILE A 85 17.61 -17.59 -12.08
C ILE A 85 18.47 -16.31 -12.00
N ALA A 86 19.31 -16.17 -10.98
CA ALA A 86 20.08 -14.95 -10.70
C ALA A 86 19.23 -13.66 -10.68
N GLY A 87 17.98 -13.75 -10.19
CA GLY A 87 16.99 -12.69 -10.28
C GLY A 87 17.02 -11.64 -9.16
N ARG A 88 17.97 -11.68 -8.23
CA ARG A 88 17.99 -10.82 -7.02
C ARG A 88 18.05 -9.31 -7.32
N ASP A 89 18.53 -8.93 -8.51
CA ASP A 89 18.56 -7.54 -8.93
C ASP A 89 17.17 -6.96 -9.17
N ARG A 90 16.24 -7.78 -9.68
CA ARG A 90 14.91 -7.34 -10.12
C ARG A 90 13.77 -7.89 -9.27
N PHE A 91 13.93 -9.00 -8.57
CA PHE A 91 12.83 -9.61 -7.82
C PHE A 91 12.99 -9.44 -6.32
N GLY A 92 11.96 -8.87 -5.68
CA GLY A 92 11.81 -8.81 -4.23
C GLY A 92 10.66 -9.71 -3.78
N VAL A 93 10.66 -10.15 -2.52
CA VAL A 93 9.64 -11.04 -1.94
C VAL A 93 9.19 -10.50 -0.59
N PHE A 94 7.87 -10.43 -0.38
CA PHE A 94 7.27 -10.06 0.90
C PHE A 94 6.12 -11.02 1.27
N PRO A 95 6.20 -11.72 2.42
CA PRO A 95 5.12 -12.59 2.88
C PRO A 95 3.98 -11.81 3.54
N LEU A 96 2.76 -12.11 3.13
CA LEU A 96 1.53 -11.71 3.80
C LEU A 96 1.16 -12.72 4.89
N ARG A 97 0.65 -12.22 6.01
CA ARG A 97 0.14 -13.06 7.11
C ARG A 97 -1.37 -13.23 6.99
N GLY A 98 -1.79 -14.44 6.65
CA GLY A 98 -3.21 -14.80 6.56
C GLY A 98 -3.98 -13.96 5.55
N LYS A 99 -5.28 -13.81 5.78
CA LYS A 99 -6.16 -13.04 4.89
C LYS A 99 -5.96 -11.55 5.10
N LEU A 100 -5.76 -10.82 4.02
CA LEU A 100 -5.73 -9.35 4.04
C LEU A 100 -7.09 -8.79 4.51
N LEU A 101 -7.03 -7.68 5.23
CA LEU A 101 -8.22 -6.92 5.64
C LEU A 101 -8.95 -6.40 4.40
N ASN A 102 -10.25 -6.64 4.30
CA ASN A 102 -11.09 -5.96 3.31
C ASN A 102 -11.22 -4.48 3.70
N VAL A 103 -10.65 -3.60 2.89
CA VAL A 103 -10.58 -2.15 3.17
C VAL A 103 -11.84 -1.38 2.77
N ARG A 104 -12.79 -1.98 2.03
CA ARG A 104 -13.99 -1.26 1.55
C ARG A 104 -14.93 -0.85 2.68
N ASP A 105 -15.07 -1.72 3.69
CA ASP A 105 -15.99 -1.55 4.81
C ASP A 105 -15.26 -1.36 6.16
N ALA A 106 -13.92 -1.28 6.12
CA ALA A 106 -13.10 -1.13 7.32
C ALA A 106 -13.09 0.32 7.79
N SER A 107 -13.08 0.51 9.11
CA SER A 107 -12.91 1.84 9.69
C SER A 107 -11.52 2.38 9.44
N HIS A 108 -11.40 3.70 9.47
CA HIS A 108 -10.13 4.41 9.33
C HIS A 108 -9.04 3.87 10.26
N ASP A 109 -9.40 3.69 11.54
CA ASP A 109 -8.51 3.19 12.56
C ASP A 109 -8.07 1.74 12.31
N GLN A 110 -8.95 0.89 11.76
CA GLN A 110 -8.60 -0.48 11.42
C GLN A 110 -7.56 -0.54 10.29
N ILE A 111 -7.73 0.29 9.26
CA ILE A 111 -6.77 0.40 8.16
C ILE A 111 -5.44 0.94 8.68
N MET A 112 -5.47 2.00 9.50
CA MET A 112 -4.27 2.64 10.02
C MET A 112 -3.50 1.72 10.98
N LYS A 113 -4.17 0.89 11.79
CA LYS A 113 -3.52 -0.06 12.71
C LYS A 113 -3.02 -1.32 12.02
N ASN A 114 -3.42 -1.59 10.77
CA ASN A 114 -3.01 -2.78 10.05
C ASN A 114 -1.58 -2.65 9.52
N VAL A 115 -0.65 -3.33 10.19
CA VAL A 115 0.79 -3.31 9.86
C VAL A 115 1.08 -3.88 8.47
N GLU A 116 0.32 -4.87 8.00
CA GLU A 116 0.54 -5.47 6.68
C GLU A 116 0.22 -4.46 5.56
N ILE A 117 -0.90 -3.72 5.68
CA ILE A 117 -1.24 -2.64 4.74
C ILE A 117 -0.18 -1.53 4.79
N GLN A 118 0.24 -1.12 5.98
CA GLN A 118 1.30 -0.11 6.13
C GLN A 118 2.61 -0.56 5.45
N ASN A 119 3.00 -1.81 5.62
CA ASN A 119 4.20 -2.37 5.00
C ASN A 119 4.08 -2.36 3.47
N VAL A 120 2.95 -2.83 2.92
CA VAL A 120 2.71 -2.81 1.47
C VAL A 120 2.75 -1.39 0.92
N LYS A 121 2.12 -0.42 1.59
CA LYS A 121 2.17 1.00 1.21
C LYS A 121 3.62 1.51 1.17
N LYS A 122 4.41 1.22 2.21
CA LYS A 122 5.83 1.61 2.29
C LYS A 122 6.69 0.96 1.22
N ILE A 123 6.51 -0.34 0.98
CA ILE A 123 7.24 -1.09 -0.04
C ILE A 123 6.94 -0.51 -1.42
N LEU A 124 5.67 -0.41 -1.79
CA LEU A 124 5.31 0.04 -3.13
C LEU A 124 5.40 1.56 -3.32
N GLY A 125 5.57 2.33 -2.24
CA GLY A 125 5.58 3.79 -2.26
C GLY A 125 4.19 4.38 -2.54
N LEU A 126 3.15 3.76 -1.99
CA LEU A 126 1.76 4.17 -2.19
C LEU A 126 1.36 5.29 -1.22
N GLN A 127 0.79 6.32 -1.81
CA GLN A 127 0.18 7.49 -1.21
C GLN A 127 -1.36 7.43 -1.27
N HIS A 128 -2.00 7.92 -0.22
CA HIS A 128 -3.44 8.04 -0.11
C HIS A 128 -3.97 9.24 -0.91
N LYS A 129 -5.16 9.10 -1.49
CA LYS A 129 -5.79 10.12 -2.37
C LYS A 129 -4.97 10.52 -3.60
N LYS A 130 -3.97 9.73 -3.97
CA LYS A 130 -3.30 9.86 -5.25
C LYS A 130 -4.02 8.99 -6.29
N VAL A 131 -4.37 9.58 -7.41
CA VAL A 131 -4.79 8.85 -8.62
C VAL A 131 -3.50 8.42 -9.33
N TYR A 132 -3.38 7.12 -9.62
CA TYR A 132 -2.22 6.57 -10.34
C TYR A 132 -2.64 6.33 -11.78
N GLU A 133 -2.11 7.09 -12.72
CA GLU A 133 -2.44 6.99 -14.15
C GLU A 133 -1.39 6.17 -14.91
N SER A 134 -0.16 6.15 -14.41
CA SER A 134 0.95 5.42 -15.02
C SER A 134 1.66 4.48 -14.05
N ARG A 135 2.17 3.35 -14.56
CA ARG A 135 3.07 2.46 -13.79
C ARG A 135 4.32 3.18 -13.29
N LYS A 136 4.75 4.25 -13.97
CA LYS A 136 5.88 5.09 -13.55
C LYS A 136 5.65 5.76 -12.20
N GLU A 137 4.39 5.94 -11.81
CA GLU A 137 4.03 6.50 -10.52
C GLU A 137 4.10 5.48 -9.38
N LEU A 138 4.06 4.19 -9.73
CA LEU A 138 4.36 3.09 -8.83
C LEU A 138 5.87 2.89 -8.77
N LYS A 139 6.41 2.70 -7.56
CA LYS A 139 7.85 2.52 -7.39
C LYS A 139 8.30 1.09 -7.65
N LEU A 140 7.38 0.13 -7.54
CA LEU A 140 7.52 -1.26 -7.99
C LEU A 140 6.19 -1.73 -8.61
N PRO A 141 6.19 -2.30 -9.83
CA PRO A 141 5.05 -3.05 -10.32
C PRO A 141 4.84 -4.37 -9.55
N LEU A 142 3.58 -4.71 -9.30
CA LEU A 142 3.17 -6.03 -8.83
C LEU A 142 3.17 -7.01 -10.01
N GLY A 143 3.72 -8.20 -9.81
CA GLY A 143 3.91 -9.19 -10.87
C GLY A 143 2.59 -9.76 -11.39
N THR A 144 1.99 -9.11 -12.40
CA THR A 144 0.82 -9.65 -13.12
C THR A 144 0.95 -9.58 -14.64
N THR A 145 1.99 -8.94 -15.18
CA THR A 145 2.25 -8.91 -16.63
C THR A 145 3.74 -9.12 -16.92
N TYR A 146 4.01 -10.13 -17.73
CA TYR A 146 5.34 -10.66 -18.06
C TYR A 146 6.11 -9.69 -18.98
N PRO A 147 7.28 -9.16 -18.59
CA PRO A 147 8.24 -8.64 -19.56
C PRO A 147 9.01 -9.83 -20.17
N GLY A 148 9.24 -9.82 -21.48
CA GLY A 148 9.75 -10.93 -22.33
C GLY A 148 11.13 -11.55 -21.99
N TRP A 149 11.66 -11.32 -20.79
CA TRP A 149 12.96 -11.84 -20.32
C TRP A 149 12.85 -13.27 -19.76
N MET A 150 11.65 -13.75 -19.40
CA MET A 150 11.43 -15.18 -19.09
C MET A 150 11.25 -16.05 -20.34
N GLU A 151 10.91 -15.48 -21.50
CA GLU A 151 10.91 -16.22 -22.78
C GLU A 151 12.32 -16.63 -23.23
N ALA A 152 13.34 -15.93 -22.75
CA ALA A 152 14.74 -16.24 -23.04
C ALA A 152 15.36 -17.30 -22.10
N SER A 153 14.57 -17.94 -21.23
CA SER A 153 15.09 -18.98 -20.33
C SER A 153 15.20 -20.34 -21.05
N PRO A 154 16.33 -21.08 -20.92
CA PRO A 154 16.54 -22.36 -21.61
C PRO A 154 15.72 -23.52 -21.02
N PHE A 155 14.78 -23.23 -20.12
CA PHE A 155 13.96 -24.21 -19.40
C PHE A 155 12.58 -24.47 -20.04
N ARG A 156 12.41 -24.15 -21.33
CA ARG A 156 11.39 -24.79 -22.17
C ARG A 156 12.00 -26.00 -22.88
N ARG A 157 12.08 -27.11 -22.16
CA ARG A 157 11.97 -28.48 -22.67
C ARG A 157 11.25 -29.32 -21.65
#